data_AF-A0A417EZS2-F1
#
_entry.id   AF-A0A417EZS2-F1
#
_cell.length_a   1.000
_cell.length_b   1.000
_cell.length_c   1.000
_cell.angle_alpha   90.00
_cell.angle_beta   90.00
_cell.angle_gamma   90.00
#
_symmetry.space_group_name_H-M   'P 1'
#
loop_
_entity.id
_entity.type
_entity.pdbx_description
1 polymer ?
#
loop_
_entity_poly.entity_id
_entity_poly.type
_entity_poly.pdbx_seq_one_letter_code
_entity_poly.pdbx_strand_id
1 'polypeptide(L)'
;MRIVKKYWLPLLALVLAIGLAVWRIGYLERTNTSLSIEIGSREALQNGEPITLENPVILYKNEPYVPLKEIVERLGGTTDGKTYTLHGAETAVSGVERNGVLYTPFSYLWDSHIPQIRWDKSRNRVIITEAPDEIPLTRRWLFWRHKTVRGLRVGDSEARFLDLYGSPDARDETMVDLLRVTIENGIVTEIFMGRYE
;
A
#
# COMPACT_ATOMS: atom_id res chain seq x y z
N MET A 1 45.89 2.36 28.37
CA MET A 1 44.54 2.86 28.03
C MET A 1 44.51 3.67 26.72
N ARG A 2 45.10 3.17 25.62
CA ARG A 2 45.19 3.88 24.31
C ARG A 2 44.32 3.26 23.20
N ILE A 3 43.95 1.99 23.35
CA ILE A 3 43.18 1.20 22.36
C ILE A 3 41.69 1.58 22.37
N VAL A 4 41.10 1.82 23.55
CA VAL A 4 39.67 2.17 23.69
C VAL A 4 39.33 3.47 22.97
N LYS A 5 40.21 4.48 23.00
CA LYS A 5 40.01 5.75 22.29
C LYS A 5 40.12 5.63 20.76
N LYS A 6 40.90 4.66 20.24
CA LYS A 6 41.15 4.52 18.80
C LYS A 6 39.96 3.91 18.05
N TYR A 7 39.20 3.03 18.71
CA TYR A 7 38.05 2.35 18.10
C TYR A 7 36.69 2.92 18.52
N TRP A 8 36.66 3.84 19.49
CA TRP A 8 35.42 4.49 19.94
C TRP A 8 34.74 5.31 18.82
N LEU A 9 35.48 6.16 18.12
CA LEU A 9 34.93 6.97 17.02
C LEU A 9 34.33 6.12 15.88
N PRO A 10 35.04 5.11 15.32
CA PRO A 10 34.48 4.28 14.26
C PRO A 10 33.31 3.41 14.73
N LEU A 11 33.31 2.96 15.99
CA LEU A 11 32.19 2.22 16.56
C LEU A 11 30.94 3.10 16.70
N LEU A 12 31.09 4.33 17.19
CA LEU A 12 29.99 5.29 17.32
C LEU A 12 29.43 5.69 15.93
N ALA A 13 30.31 5.90 14.95
CA ALA A 13 29.91 6.16 13.57
C ALA A 13 29.14 4.98 12.95
N LEU A 14 29.57 3.74 13.24
CA LEU A 14 28.87 2.54 12.79
C LEU A 14 27.47 2.43 13.40
N VAL A 15 27.33 2.65 14.72
CA VAL A 15 26.03 2.63 15.40
C VAL A 15 25.10 3.71 14.86
N LEU A 16 25.60 4.93 14.63
CA LEU A 16 24.80 6.01 14.02
C LEU A 16 24.39 5.69 12.59
N ALA A 17 25.28 5.10 11.78
CA ALA A 17 24.97 4.69 10.42
C ALA A 17 23.90 3.59 10.38
N ILE A 18 23.98 2.61 11.29
CA ILE A 18 22.95 1.56 11.45
C ILE A 18 21.64 2.18 11.92
N GLY A 19 21.68 3.08 12.92
CA GLY A 19 20.48 3.78 13.41
C GLY A 19 19.78 4.59 12.33
N LEU A 20 20.54 5.34 11.53
CA LEU A 20 20.03 6.07 10.36
C LEU A 20 19.47 5.13 9.29
N ALA A 21 20.12 3.99 9.05
CA ALA A 21 19.62 2.99 8.10
C ALA A 21 18.29 2.38 8.58
N VAL A 22 18.20 1.99 9.85
CA VAL A 22 16.97 1.45 10.45
C VAL A 22 15.86 2.49 10.48
N TRP A 23 16.16 3.72 10.91
CA TRP A 23 15.21 4.84 10.88
C TRP A 23 14.69 5.11 9.46
N ARG A 24 15.58 5.06 8.47
CA ARG A 24 15.22 5.25 7.07
C ARG A 24 14.41 4.09 6.49
N ILE A 25 14.68 2.85 6.88
CA ILE A 25 13.87 1.69 6.50
C ILE A 25 12.46 1.84 7.07
N GLY A 26 12.32 2.19 8.35
CA GLY A 26 11.02 2.46 8.97
C GLY A 26 10.28 3.65 8.35
N TYR A 27 11.01 4.67 7.86
CA TYR A 27 10.42 5.76 7.09
C TYR A 27 9.85 5.27 5.75
N LEU A 28 10.58 4.41 5.01
CA LEU A 28 10.12 3.86 3.73
C LEU A 28 8.93 2.89 3.88
N GLU A 29 8.84 2.17 5.00
CA GLU A 29 7.67 1.36 5.34
C GLU A 29 6.45 2.22 5.69
N ARG A 30 6.66 3.41 6.27
CA ARG A 30 5.59 4.38 6.58
C ARG A 30 5.08 5.14 5.37
N THR A 31 5.88 5.32 4.33
CA THR A 31 5.49 6.13 3.16
C THR A 31 4.71 5.36 2.10
N ASN A 32 4.49 4.04 2.28
CA ASN A 32 3.80 3.24 1.27
C ASN A 32 2.75 2.33 1.92
N THR A 33 1.52 2.82 2.02
CA THR A 33 0.38 2.02 2.48
C THR A 33 -0.43 1.51 1.28
N SER A 34 -0.63 0.19 1.25
CA SER A 34 -1.54 -0.48 0.33
C SER A 34 -2.60 -1.21 1.14
N LEU A 35 -3.86 -0.93 0.84
CA LEU A 35 -5.03 -1.64 1.36
C LEU A 35 -5.67 -2.41 0.22
N SER A 36 -5.98 -3.67 0.45
CA SER A 36 -6.76 -4.48 -0.47
C SER A 36 -7.90 -5.15 0.27
N ILE A 37 -9.12 -4.78 -0.06
CA ILE A 37 -10.31 -5.02 0.74
C ILE A 37 -11.33 -5.76 -0.08
N GLU A 38 -11.85 -6.86 0.45
CA GLU A 38 -12.97 -7.56 -0.16
C GLU A 38 -14.30 -6.86 0.15
N ILE A 39 -15.10 -6.60 -0.88
CA ILE A 39 -16.37 -5.90 -0.75
C ILE A 39 -17.39 -6.83 -0.09
N GLY A 40 -18.06 -6.33 0.95
CA GLY A 40 -19.01 -7.09 1.75
C GLY A 40 -18.35 -7.93 2.86
N SER A 41 -17.01 -7.96 2.91
CA SER A 41 -16.24 -8.67 3.93
C SER A 41 -15.50 -7.68 4.83
N ARG A 42 -15.16 -8.13 6.03
CA ARG A 42 -14.25 -7.40 6.95
C ARG A 42 -12.79 -7.81 6.72
N GLU A 43 -12.55 -8.77 5.83
CA GLU A 43 -11.21 -9.23 5.50
C GLU A 43 -10.54 -8.27 4.54
N ALA A 44 -9.33 -7.85 4.91
CA ALA A 44 -8.50 -6.99 4.10
C ALA A 44 -7.02 -7.37 4.25
N LEU A 45 -6.21 -6.88 3.33
CA LEU A 45 -4.76 -6.98 3.36
C LEU A 45 -4.18 -5.58 3.46
N GLN A 46 -3.34 -5.34 4.47
CA GLN A 46 -2.56 -4.12 4.61
C GLN A 46 -1.10 -4.47 4.33
N ASN A 47 -0.54 -3.96 3.23
CA ASN A 47 0.81 -4.31 2.76
C ASN A 47 1.05 -5.83 2.70
N GLY A 48 0.01 -6.58 2.29
CA GLY A 48 0.02 -8.03 2.17
C GLY A 48 -0.14 -8.80 3.48
N GLU A 49 -0.24 -8.14 4.62
CA GLU A 49 -0.54 -8.80 5.89
C GLU A 49 -2.06 -8.78 6.12
N PRO A 50 -2.67 -9.91 6.55
CA PRO A 50 -4.10 -9.97 6.79
C PRO A 50 -4.50 -9.10 7.97
N ILE A 51 -5.54 -8.31 7.77
CA ILE A 51 -6.16 -7.47 8.78
C ILE A 51 -7.68 -7.65 8.77
N THR A 52 -8.31 -7.30 9.89
CA THR A 52 -9.77 -7.26 10.01
C THR A 52 -10.20 -5.82 10.15
N LEU A 53 -11.12 -5.39 9.28
CA LEU A 53 -11.75 -4.09 9.34
C LEU A 53 -12.82 -4.04 10.44
N GLU A 54 -13.08 -2.86 10.99
CA GLU A 54 -14.24 -2.64 11.85
C GLU A 54 -15.53 -2.72 11.04
N ASN A 55 -15.54 -2.07 9.87
CA ASN A 55 -16.68 -2.01 8.98
C ASN A 55 -16.31 -2.54 7.58
N PRO A 56 -17.17 -3.35 6.94
CA PRO A 56 -16.90 -3.82 5.59
C PRO A 56 -17.07 -2.69 4.57
N VAL A 57 -16.39 -2.80 3.44
CA VAL A 57 -16.73 -1.98 2.26
C VAL A 57 -18.06 -2.46 1.71
N ILE A 58 -18.97 -1.55 1.39
CA ILE A 58 -20.32 -1.90 0.91
C ILE A 58 -20.47 -1.56 -0.57
N LEU A 59 -21.24 -2.35 -1.30
CA LEU A 59 -21.65 -1.98 -2.65
C LEU A 59 -22.96 -1.18 -2.57
N TYR A 60 -22.96 0.05 -3.07
CA TYR A 60 -24.15 0.90 -3.11
C TYR A 60 -24.21 1.66 -4.43
N LYS A 61 -25.40 1.70 -5.07
CA LYS A 61 -25.60 2.30 -6.40
C LYS A 61 -24.60 1.83 -7.46
N ASN A 62 -24.21 0.54 -7.42
CA ASN A 62 -23.24 -0.07 -8.32
C ASN A 62 -21.81 0.50 -8.21
N GLU A 63 -21.49 1.11 -7.07
CA GLU A 63 -20.16 1.60 -6.74
C GLU A 63 -19.74 1.09 -5.34
N PRO A 64 -18.46 0.75 -5.12
CA PRO A 64 -17.95 0.51 -3.78
C PRO A 64 -17.95 1.78 -2.92
N TYR A 65 -18.42 1.63 -1.68
CA TYR A 65 -18.46 2.67 -0.67
C TYR A 65 -17.64 2.21 0.53
N VAL A 66 -16.66 3.01 0.92
CA VAL A 66 -15.69 2.65 1.94
C VAL A 66 -15.96 3.39 3.26
N PRO A 67 -15.70 2.77 4.42
CA PRO A 67 -15.85 3.44 5.72
C PRO A 67 -14.75 4.49 5.89
N LEU A 68 -15.10 5.77 5.70
CA LEU A 68 -14.12 6.84 5.52
C LEU A 68 -13.09 6.90 6.64
N LYS A 69 -13.56 6.96 7.89
CA LYS A 69 -12.70 7.11 9.07
C LYS A 69 -11.64 6.03 9.14
N GLU A 70 -12.06 4.78 9.01
CA GLU A 70 -11.14 3.64 9.10
C GLU A 70 -10.13 3.63 7.96
N ILE A 71 -10.55 3.92 6.72
CA ILE A 71 -9.64 3.97 5.58
C ILE A 71 -8.62 5.10 5.74
N VAL A 72 -9.08 6.31 6.07
CA VAL A 72 -8.22 7.49 6.24
C VAL A 72 -7.20 7.26 7.36
N GLU A 73 -7.63 6.75 8.52
CA GLU A 73 -6.72 6.46 9.63
C GLU A 73 -5.69 5.38 9.28
N ARG A 74 -6.08 4.34 8.54
CA ARG A 74 -5.15 3.27 8.10
C ARG A 74 -4.14 3.75 7.07
N LEU A 75 -4.52 4.72 6.25
CA LEU A 75 -3.62 5.43 5.33
C LEU A 75 -2.81 6.53 6.05
N GLY A 76 -2.89 6.65 7.38
CA GLY A 76 -2.10 7.62 8.15
C GLY A 76 -2.63 9.06 8.10
N GLY A 77 -3.85 9.25 7.60
CA GLY A 77 -4.55 10.53 7.59
C GLY A 77 -5.42 10.78 8.81
N THR A 78 -6.12 11.90 8.79
CA THR A 78 -7.11 12.28 9.83
C THR A 78 -8.41 12.73 9.20
N THR A 79 -9.54 12.58 9.90
CA THR A 79 -10.83 13.10 9.43
C THR A 79 -11.67 13.60 10.60
N ASP A 80 -12.46 14.65 10.35
CA ASP A 80 -13.46 15.18 11.28
C ASP A 80 -14.91 14.82 10.87
N GLY A 81 -15.06 14.03 9.80
CA GLY A 81 -16.34 13.65 9.20
C GLY A 81 -16.90 14.65 8.17
N LYS A 82 -16.34 15.85 8.06
CA LYS A 82 -16.68 16.85 7.03
C LYS A 82 -15.57 16.98 5.99
N THR A 83 -14.33 16.92 6.44
CA THR A 83 -13.12 16.86 5.62
C THR A 83 -12.24 15.70 6.08
N TYR A 84 -11.33 15.30 5.20
CA TYR A 84 -10.24 14.41 5.56
C TYR A 84 -8.92 15.00 5.09
N THR A 85 -7.86 14.74 5.84
CA THR A 85 -6.49 15.11 5.52
C THR A 85 -5.70 13.85 5.21
N LEU A 86 -5.16 13.77 4.00
CA LEU A 86 -4.18 12.76 3.59
C LEU A 86 -2.98 13.50 2.98
N HIS A 87 -1.74 13.18 3.41
CA HIS A 87 -0.52 13.87 2.97
C HIS A 87 -0.52 15.41 3.06
N GLY A 88 -1.29 15.96 3.99
CA GLY A 88 -1.43 17.41 4.13
C GLY A 88 -2.34 18.08 3.09
N ALA A 89 -2.96 17.29 2.20
CA ALA A 89 -4.09 17.73 1.39
C ALA A 89 -5.39 17.52 2.18
N GLU A 90 -6.18 18.58 2.29
CA GLU A 90 -7.51 18.52 2.90
C GLU A 90 -8.58 18.47 1.82
N THR A 91 -9.46 17.48 1.91
CA THR A 91 -10.51 17.23 0.91
C THR A 91 -11.87 17.14 1.60
N ALA A 92 -12.89 17.71 0.96
CA ALA A 92 -14.26 17.64 1.45
C ALA A 92 -14.83 16.23 1.30
N VAL A 93 -15.54 15.78 2.33
CA VAL A 93 -16.17 14.46 2.36
C VAL A 93 -17.49 14.49 1.60
N SER A 94 -17.71 13.48 0.75
CA SER A 94 -19.02 13.17 0.20
C SER A 94 -19.36 11.72 0.52
N GLY A 95 -20.55 11.48 1.08
CA GLY A 95 -20.88 10.13 1.53
C GLY A 95 -22.30 9.98 2.02
N VAL A 96 -22.60 8.76 2.43
CA VAL A 96 -23.87 8.37 3.03
C VAL A 96 -23.57 7.81 4.41
N GLU A 97 -24.26 8.31 5.43
CA GLU A 97 -24.18 7.72 6.76
C GLU A 97 -25.08 6.47 6.83
N ARG A 98 -24.53 5.38 7.35
CA ARG A 98 -25.26 4.14 7.64
C ARG A 98 -24.81 3.57 8.97
N ASN A 99 -25.76 3.32 9.87
CA ASN A 99 -25.50 2.77 11.20
C ASN A 99 -24.43 3.56 11.99
N GLY A 100 -24.42 4.89 11.86
CA GLY A 100 -23.41 5.75 12.51
C GLY A 100 -22.03 5.74 11.86
N VAL A 101 -21.87 5.10 10.70
CA VAL A 101 -20.62 5.06 9.94
C VAL A 101 -20.79 5.83 8.64
N LEU A 102 -19.87 6.77 8.38
CA LEU A 102 -19.84 7.54 7.15
C LEU A 102 -19.17 6.75 6.04
N TYR A 103 -19.95 6.41 5.02
CA TYR A 103 -19.50 5.68 3.84
C TYR A 103 -19.30 6.64 2.67
N THR A 104 -18.09 6.69 2.14
CA THR A 104 -17.70 7.55 1.02
C THR A 104 -17.57 6.70 -0.24
N PRO A 105 -18.11 7.11 -1.40
CA PRO A 105 -17.88 6.39 -2.65
C PRO A 105 -16.38 6.33 -2.91
N PHE A 106 -15.87 5.15 -3.28
CA PHE A 106 -14.42 4.96 -3.42
C PHE A 106 -13.82 5.88 -4.50
N SER A 107 -14.61 6.30 -5.50
CA SER A 107 -14.16 7.24 -6.53
C SER A 107 -13.90 8.64 -5.99
N TYR A 108 -14.49 9.02 -4.86
CA TYR A 108 -14.31 10.35 -4.25
C TYR A 108 -13.00 10.46 -3.47
N LEU A 109 -12.36 9.34 -3.17
CA LEU A 109 -10.99 9.33 -2.67
C LEU A 109 -9.97 9.60 -3.78
N TRP A 110 -10.41 9.65 -5.05
CA TRP A 110 -9.59 10.01 -6.19
C TRP A 110 -9.40 11.53 -6.24
N ASP A 111 -8.32 12.01 -5.64
CA ASP A 111 -7.81 13.34 -5.92
C ASP A 111 -6.41 13.22 -6.53
N SER A 112 -6.13 14.11 -7.47
CA SER A 112 -4.91 14.29 -8.26
C SER A 112 -3.58 14.28 -7.47
N HIS A 113 -3.63 14.25 -6.14
CA HIS A 113 -2.50 14.26 -5.21
C HIS A 113 -2.45 13.05 -4.24
N ILE A 114 -3.31 12.03 -4.40
CA ILE A 114 -3.51 10.92 -3.42
C ILE A 114 -3.68 9.53 -4.16
N PRO A 115 -3.85 8.35 -3.47
CA PRO A 115 -3.58 6.99 -3.95
C PRO A 115 -3.98 6.62 -5.39
N GLN A 116 -3.28 5.64 -5.98
CA GLN A 116 -3.88 4.81 -7.01
C GLN A 116 -5.01 3.96 -6.40
N ILE A 117 -6.25 4.21 -6.83
CA ILE A 117 -7.43 3.49 -6.35
C ILE A 117 -7.99 2.61 -7.46
N ARG A 118 -8.34 1.37 -7.17
CA ARG A 118 -8.82 0.41 -8.17
C ARG A 118 -9.96 -0.43 -7.63
N TRP A 119 -10.89 -0.78 -8.50
CA TRP A 119 -11.92 -1.76 -8.23
C TRP A 119 -11.73 -2.96 -9.16
N ASP A 120 -11.26 -4.07 -8.59
CA ASP A 120 -11.22 -5.36 -9.25
C ASP A 120 -12.60 -6.02 -9.13
N LYS A 121 -13.44 -5.80 -10.14
CA LYS A 121 -14.79 -6.38 -10.22
C LYS A 121 -14.77 -7.90 -10.24
N SER A 122 -13.76 -8.50 -10.88
CA SER A 122 -13.67 -9.96 -11.05
C SER A 122 -13.46 -10.69 -9.72
N ARG A 123 -12.69 -10.06 -8.81
CA ARG A 123 -12.40 -10.57 -7.47
C ARG A 123 -13.18 -9.86 -6.36
N ASN A 124 -14.11 -8.99 -6.73
CA ASN A 124 -14.93 -8.21 -5.81
C ASN A 124 -14.08 -7.45 -4.75
N ARG A 125 -13.01 -6.79 -5.19
CA ARG A 125 -12.01 -6.17 -4.32
C ARG A 125 -11.71 -4.72 -4.66
N VAL A 126 -11.57 -3.88 -3.63
CA VAL A 126 -11.08 -2.50 -3.74
C VAL A 126 -9.62 -2.47 -3.31
N ILE A 127 -8.76 -1.92 -4.16
CA ILE A 127 -7.33 -1.78 -3.91
C ILE A 127 -7.00 -0.30 -3.84
N ILE A 128 -6.44 0.17 -2.73
CA ILE A 128 -6.04 1.56 -2.49
C ILE A 128 -4.55 1.56 -2.22
N THR A 129 -3.77 2.26 -3.03
CA THR A 129 -2.30 2.32 -2.89
C THR A 129 -1.84 3.75 -2.87
N GLU A 130 -1.43 4.20 -1.69
CA GLU A 130 -1.11 5.60 -1.38
C GLU A 130 0.09 6.16 -2.15
N ALA A 131 1.05 5.32 -2.52
CA ALA A 131 2.18 5.71 -3.34
C ALA A 131 2.02 5.19 -4.78
N PRO A 132 2.39 5.97 -5.81
CA PRO A 132 2.66 5.37 -7.11
C PRO A 132 3.77 4.32 -6.92
N ASP A 133 3.69 3.21 -7.66
CA ASP A 133 4.74 2.18 -7.67
C ASP A 133 6.11 2.73 -8.17
N GLU A 134 6.17 4.01 -8.53
CA GLU A 134 7.39 4.84 -8.58
C GLU A 134 7.96 5.12 -7.19
N ILE A 135 8.62 4.12 -6.63
CA ILE A 135 9.79 4.46 -5.83
C ILE A 135 10.82 4.98 -6.83
N PRO A 136 11.31 6.23 -6.74
CA PRO A 136 12.41 6.67 -7.57
C PRO A 136 13.55 5.65 -7.42
N LEU A 137 13.80 4.92 -8.51
CA LEU A 137 14.69 3.76 -8.68
C LEU A 137 16.18 4.05 -8.36
N THR A 138 16.45 5.17 -7.69
CA THR A 138 17.77 5.65 -7.29
C THR A 138 18.39 4.88 -6.13
N ARG A 139 17.71 3.89 -5.54
CA ARG A 139 18.22 3.15 -4.36
C ARG A 139 18.33 1.65 -4.59
N ARG A 140 19.23 1.33 -5.52
CA ARG A 140 19.77 0.01 -5.84
C ARG A 140 20.39 -0.69 -4.61
N TRP A 141 19.59 -1.30 -3.71
CA TRP A 141 20.12 -2.23 -2.69
C TRP A 141 19.14 -3.37 -2.35
N LEU A 142 19.54 -4.58 -2.77
CA LEU A 142 19.30 -5.96 -2.30
C LEU A 142 17.91 -6.51 -1.91
N PHE A 143 16.91 -5.71 -1.52
CA PHE A 143 15.68 -6.26 -0.90
C PHE A 143 14.53 -6.55 -1.88
N TRP A 144 14.61 -6.05 -3.11
CA TRP A 144 13.53 -6.05 -4.10
C TRP A 144 13.39 -7.33 -4.92
N ARG A 145 14.35 -8.27 -4.85
CA ARG A 145 14.22 -9.58 -5.52
C ARG A 145 13.25 -10.55 -4.81
N HIS A 146 12.76 -10.18 -3.63
CA HIS A 146 11.97 -11.10 -2.79
C HIS A 146 10.68 -10.52 -2.21
N LYS A 147 10.45 -9.19 -2.26
CA LYS A 147 9.23 -8.58 -1.71
C LYS A 147 8.86 -7.26 -2.42
N THR A 148 7.58 -7.04 -2.72
CA THR A 148 7.04 -5.76 -3.21
C THR A 148 6.52 -4.89 -2.07
N VAL A 149 6.29 -3.59 -2.35
CA VAL A 149 5.64 -2.65 -1.43
C VAL A 149 4.27 -3.15 -0.96
N ARG A 150 3.49 -3.74 -1.87
CA ARG A 150 2.18 -4.31 -1.54
C ARG A 150 2.28 -5.64 -0.78
N GLY A 151 3.49 -6.15 -0.54
CA GLY A 151 3.75 -7.30 0.31
C GLY A 151 3.83 -8.65 -0.40
N LEU A 152 3.88 -8.66 -1.73
CA LEU A 152 4.04 -9.89 -2.54
C LEU A 152 5.47 -10.40 -2.45
N ARG A 153 5.65 -11.71 -2.31
CA ARG A 153 6.95 -12.38 -2.19
C ARG A 153 7.10 -13.50 -3.21
N VAL A 154 8.34 -13.83 -3.57
CA VAL A 154 8.61 -15.08 -4.31
C VAL A 154 8.20 -16.26 -3.44
N GLY A 155 7.49 -17.23 -4.02
CA GLY A 155 6.87 -18.35 -3.33
C GLY A 155 5.42 -18.10 -2.90
N ASP A 156 4.91 -16.87 -3.01
CA ASP A 156 3.49 -16.59 -2.77
C ASP A 156 2.61 -17.22 -3.85
N SER A 157 1.35 -17.47 -3.51
CA SER A 157 0.36 -17.99 -4.46
C SER A 157 -0.06 -16.92 -5.48
N GLU A 158 -0.52 -17.37 -6.64
CA GLU A 158 -1.18 -16.52 -7.63
C GLU A 158 -2.39 -15.79 -7.04
N ALA A 159 -3.16 -16.44 -6.16
CA ALA A 159 -4.27 -15.80 -5.46
C ALA A 159 -3.80 -14.56 -4.68
N ARG A 160 -2.67 -14.66 -3.98
CA ARG A 160 -2.09 -13.54 -3.24
C ARG A 160 -1.58 -12.42 -4.15
N PHE A 161 -1.02 -12.77 -5.31
CA PHE A 161 -0.68 -11.78 -6.33
C PHE A 161 -1.89 -11.01 -6.82
N LEU A 162 -2.95 -11.72 -7.20
CA LEU A 162 -4.19 -11.13 -7.69
C LEU A 162 -4.89 -10.30 -6.60
N ASP A 163 -4.80 -10.73 -5.34
CA ASP A 163 -5.34 -10.00 -4.21
C ASP A 163 -4.63 -8.65 -4.01
N LEU A 164 -3.33 -8.54 -4.33
CA LEU A 164 -2.54 -7.32 -4.14
C LEU A 164 -2.54 -6.38 -5.35
N TYR A 165 -2.60 -6.95 -6.55
CA TYR A 165 -2.42 -6.23 -7.81
C TYR A 165 -3.65 -6.23 -8.72
N GLY A 166 -4.70 -6.95 -8.32
CA GLY A 166 -5.91 -7.14 -9.12
C GLY A 166 -5.70 -8.12 -10.27
N SER A 167 -6.82 -8.54 -10.84
CA SER A 167 -6.91 -9.24 -12.12
C SER A 167 -6.33 -8.42 -13.27
N PRO A 168 -5.92 -9.07 -14.39
CA PRO A 168 -5.45 -8.36 -15.58
C PRO A 168 -6.40 -7.25 -16.05
N ASP A 169 -7.71 -7.50 -15.99
CA ASP A 169 -8.75 -6.54 -16.42
C ASP A 169 -8.85 -5.29 -15.53
N ALA A 170 -8.30 -5.35 -14.32
CA ALA A 170 -8.24 -4.25 -13.35
C ALA A 170 -6.89 -3.50 -13.38
N ARG A 171 -5.97 -3.88 -14.26
CA ARG A 171 -4.63 -3.26 -14.37
C ARG A 171 -4.61 -2.20 -15.46
N ASP A 172 -4.15 -1.01 -15.09
CA ASP A 172 -3.77 0.03 -16.04
C ASP A 172 -2.47 -0.37 -16.80
N GLU A 173 -2.37 -0.01 -18.07
CA GLU A 173 -1.27 -0.42 -18.97
C GLU A 173 0.11 -0.03 -18.40
N THR A 174 0.18 1.12 -17.72
CA THR A 174 1.38 1.65 -17.05
C THR A 174 1.95 0.74 -15.97
N MET A 175 1.10 -0.02 -15.26
CA MET A 175 1.54 -0.95 -14.22
C MET A 175 2.05 -2.28 -14.77
N VAL A 176 1.51 -2.70 -15.91
CA VAL A 176 1.94 -3.93 -16.59
C VAL A 176 3.39 -3.81 -17.06
N ASP A 177 3.79 -2.61 -17.47
CA ASP A 177 5.15 -2.34 -17.94
C ASP A 177 6.17 -2.25 -16.79
N LEU A 178 5.75 -1.74 -15.63
CA LEU A 178 6.62 -1.54 -14.47
C LEU A 178 6.77 -2.77 -13.58
N LEU A 179 5.75 -3.62 -13.43
CA LEU A 179 5.84 -4.80 -12.57
C LEU A 179 5.58 -6.07 -13.38
N ARG A 180 6.64 -6.82 -13.65
CA ARG A 180 6.59 -8.15 -14.27
C ARG A 180 6.71 -9.22 -13.20
N VAL A 181 5.70 -10.08 -13.11
CA VAL A 181 5.68 -11.22 -12.18
C VAL A 181 5.54 -12.49 -13.00
N THR A 182 6.48 -13.43 -12.81
CA THR A 182 6.42 -14.76 -13.42
C THR A 182 5.70 -15.70 -12.46
N ILE A 183 4.70 -16.41 -12.97
CA ILE A 183 3.90 -17.38 -12.22
C ILE A 183 4.01 -18.72 -12.91
N GLU A 184 4.47 -19.73 -12.18
CA GLU A 184 4.55 -21.11 -12.64
C GLU A 184 3.76 -22.00 -11.68
N ASN A 185 2.85 -22.82 -12.22
CA ASN A 185 2.00 -23.72 -11.43
C ASN A 185 1.23 -23.01 -10.29
N GLY A 186 0.79 -21.77 -10.51
CA GLY A 186 0.07 -20.97 -9.51
C GLY A 186 0.95 -20.40 -8.39
N ILE A 187 2.26 -20.42 -8.53
CA ILE A 187 3.24 -19.87 -7.57
C ILE A 187 4.06 -18.77 -8.24
N VAL A 188 4.28 -17.67 -7.53
CA VAL A 188 5.17 -16.59 -7.96
C VAL A 188 6.62 -17.06 -7.89
N THR A 189 7.27 -17.20 -9.05
CA THR A 189 8.66 -17.66 -9.15
C THR A 189 9.64 -16.51 -9.33
N GLU A 190 9.21 -15.41 -9.91
CA GLU A 190 10.05 -14.24 -10.16
C GLU A 190 9.26 -12.94 -10.08
N ILE A 191 9.90 -11.90 -9.53
CA ILE A 191 9.36 -10.55 -9.46
C ILE A 191 10.42 -9.61 -10.03
N PHE A 192 10.06 -8.87 -11.08
CA PHE A 192 10.90 -7.91 -11.76
C PHE A 192 10.20 -6.56 -11.83
N MET A 193 10.94 -5.50 -11.53
CA MET A 193 10.46 -4.12 -11.58
C MET A 193 11.22 -3.35 -12.67
N GLY A 194 10.49 -2.91 -13.70
CA GLY A 194 10.97 -2.11 -14.82
C GLY A 194 11.32 -0.66 -14.42
N ARG A 195 11.85 0.11 -15.38
CA ARG A 195 12.09 1.55 -15.22
C ARG A 195 11.05 2.34 -16.00
N TYR A 196 10.60 3.46 -15.43
CA TYR A 196 10.08 4.57 -16.24
C TYR A 196 11.27 5.15 -17.02
N GLU A 197 11.16 5.25 -18.35
CA GLU A 197 12.08 6.06 -19.18
C GLU A 197 11.64 7.53 -19.18
#